data_AF-A0A323TDF2-F1
#
_entry.id   AF-A0A323TDF2-F1
#
_cell.length_a   1.000
_cell.length_b   1.000
_cell.length_c   1.000
_cell.angle_alpha   90.00
_cell.angle_beta   90.00
_cell.angle_gamma   90.00
#
_symmetry.space_group_name_H-M   'P 1'
#
loop_
_entity.id
_entity.type
_entity.pdbx_description
1 polymer ?
#
loop_
_entity_poly.entity_id
_entity_poly.type
_entity_poly.pdbx_seq_one_letter_code
_entity_poly.pdbx_strand_id
1 'polypeptide(L)'
;MTSWRDHLSETNRCLYCHEVFSGEVNWTWALGLSEEKLLCPACEGKLEEIKETGCDMCGRPVEQEGHEFVDSTVKRSASFVSKPQFLCRDCSRWGEEDRWKNHSLKHRALYSYNDFLQEVMATFKYRGDAEIATLFSGKLKKLAKSAGRIDVVTVIPLADDRLWERGFNQAELLAGAFRVRHLLVRTVSTEKQSKRDRRGRMAALEGAFRMSEEGERLELSGKRVLIVDDIYTTGSTLRSAASVMYEAGAVEVLAVTVARATGKLKK
;
A
#
# COMPACT_ATOMS: atom_id res chain seq x y z
N MET A 1 44.79 -22.46 5.67
CA MET A 1 43.61 -23.33 5.58
C MET A 1 42.39 -22.43 5.59
N THR A 2 41.93 -22.01 4.42
CA THR A 2 40.61 -21.39 4.27
C THR A 2 39.58 -22.41 4.70
N SER A 3 38.67 -21.99 5.59
CA SER A 3 37.61 -22.84 6.11
C SER A 3 36.71 -23.24 4.94
N TRP A 4 36.20 -24.46 4.91
CA TRP A 4 35.16 -24.86 3.94
C TRP A 4 33.93 -23.93 3.98
N ARG A 5 33.74 -23.17 5.07
CA ARG A 5 32.74 -22.09 5.19
C ARG A 5 33.00 -20.91 4.24
N ASP A 6 34.24 -20.63 3.88
CA ASP A 6 34.61 -19.51 3.01
C ASP A 6 34.20 -19.77 1.54
N HIS A 7 33.92 -21.03 1.18
CA HIS A 7 33.47 -21.42 -0.16
C HIS A 7 31.94 -21.59 -0.29
N LEU A 8 31.17 -21.38 0.77
CA LEU A 8 29.71 -21.53 0.79
C LEU A 8 28.96 -20.20 0.95
N SER A 9 29.57 -19.06 0.59
CA SER A 9 28.80 -17.83 0.48
C SER A 9 28.11 -17.80 -0.87
N GLU A 10 26.78 -17.88 -0.89
CA GLU A 10 26.02 -17.41 -2.04
C GLU A 10 26.31 -15.91 -2.19
N THR A 11 27.01 -15.58 -3.27
CA THR A 11 27.25 -14.19 -3.67
C THR A 11 25.98 -13.67 -4.30
N ASN A 12 25.17 -12.95 -3.52
CA ASN A 12 24.00 -12.24 -4.01
C ASN A 12 24.45 -10.92 -4.66
N ARG A 13 23.71 -10.46 -5.66
CA ARG A 13 23.90 -9.14 -6.26
C ARG A 13 22.74 -8.24 -5.84
N CYS A 14 23.05 -7.09 -5.26
CA CYS A 14 22.02 -6.13 -4.85
C CYS A 14 21.24 -5.62 -6.07
N LEU A 15 19.91 -5.69 -6.03
CA LEU A 15 19.06 -5.22 -7.13
C LEU A 15 19.15 -3.71 -7.37
N TYR A 16 19.53 -2.92 -6.34
CA TYR A 16 19.65 -1.47 -6.45
C TYR A 16 21.07 -1.00 -6.78
N CYS A 17 22.07 -1.29 -5.93
CA CYS A 17 23.44 -0.79 -6.15
C CYS A 17 24.31 -1.72 -7.01
N HIS A 18 23.81 -2.90 -7.36
CA HIS A 18 24.51 -3.92 -8.14
C HIS A 18 25.81 -4.47 -7.53
N GLU A 19 26.12 -4.10 -6.28
CA GLU A 19 27.24 -4.65 -5.51
C GLU A 19 26.96 -6.09 -5.09
N VAL A 20 28.03 -6.90 -5.08
CA VAL A 20 27.99 -8.28 -4.60
C VAL A 20 28.08 -8.27 -3.07
N PHE A 21 27.24 -9.05 -2.41
CA PHE A 21 27.28 -9.22 -0.96
C PHE A 21 27.03 -10.67 -0.57
N SER A 22 27.57 -11.08 0.58
CA SER A 22 27.38 -12.42 1.12
C SER A 22 25.98 -12.57 1.72
N GLY A 23 25.23 -13.59 1.29
CA GLY A 23 24.08 -14.07 2.05
C GLY A 23 24.52 -14.58 3.44
N GLU A 24 23.66 -14.43 4.45
CA GLU A 24 23.92 -15.06 5.76
C GLU A 24 23.74 -16.57 5.64
N VAL A 25 24.85 -17.31 5.65
CA VAL A 25 24.83 -18.78 5.69
C VAL A 25 24.46 -19.23 7.10
N ASN A 26 23.18 -19.51 7.33
CA ASN A 26 22.69 -20.04 8.61
C ASN A 26 22.01 -21.41 8.41
N TRP A 27 21.57 -22.07 9.49
CA TRP A 27 20.93 -23.39 9.40
C TRP A 27 19.67 -23.43 8.52
N THR A 28 18.98 -22.29 8.35
CA THR A 28 17.83 -22.22 7.44
C THR A 28 18.27 -22.29 5.97
N TRP A 29 19.43 -21.73 5.62
CA TRP A 29 20.03 -21.89 4.29
C TRP A 29 20.38 -23.35 4.00
N ALA A 30 20.98 -24.07 4.96
CA ALA A 30 21.31 -25.49 4.80
C ALA A 30 20.08 -26.39 4.59
N LEU A 31 18.89 -25.93 5.00
CA LEU A 31 17.61 -26.61 4.81
C LEU A 31 16.85 -26.12 3.55
N GLY A 32 17.43 -25.20 2.75
CA GLY A 32 16.74 -24.58 1.61
C GLY A 32 15.58 -23.68 2.02
N LEU A 33 15.56 -23.19 3.27
CA LEU A 33 14.52 -22.37 3.87
C LEU A 33 14.90 -20.88 3.95
N SER A 34 16.11 -20.49 3.52
CA SER A 34 16.51 -19.09 3.50
C SER A 34 15.84 -18.34 2.36
N GLU A 35 15.21 -17.21 2.66
CA GLU A 35 14.73 -16.26 1.63
C GLU A 35 15.95 -15.62 0.93
N GLU A 36 15.93 -15.58 -0.40
CA GLU A 36 16.96 -14.90 -1.21
C GLU A 36 16.98 -13.40 -0.86
N LYS A 37 18.13 -12.88 -0.44
CA LYS A 37 18.27 -11.45 -0.13
C LYS A 37 18.47 -10.68 -1.43
N LEU A 38 17.54 -9.77 -1.73
CA LEU A 38 17.53 -8.98 -2.97
C LEU A 38 18.20 -7.60 -2.83
N LEU A 39 18.37 -7.09 -1.60
CA LEU A 39 19.14 -5.88 -1.31
C LEU A 39 20.32 -6.22 -0.40
N CYS A 40 21.45 -5.56 -0.61
CA CYS A 40 22.56 -5.62 0.34
C CYS A 40 22.15 -4.94 1.66
N PRO A 41 22.80 -5.28 2.80
CA PRO A 41 22.46 -4.70 4.10
C PRO A 41 22.50 -3.16 4.13
N ALA A 42 23.43 -2.55 3.39
CA ALA A 42 23.53 -1.10 3.30
C ALA A 42 22.35 -0.45 2.55
N CYS A 43 21.81 -1.11 1.52
CA CYS A 43 20.63 -0.63 0.81
C CYS A 43 19.35 -0.92 1.59
N GLU A 44 19.22 -2.10 2.18
CA GLU A 44 18.06 -2.43 3.01
C GLU A 44 17.97 -1.51 4.24
N GLY A 45 19.11 -1.17 4.87
CA GLY A 45 19.16 -0.24 6.00
C GLY A 45 18.76 1.22 5.68
N LYS A 46 18.66 1.59 4.40
CA LYS A 46 18.13 2.90 3.98
C LYS A 46 16.60 2.94 3.88
N LEU A 47 15.94 1.78 3.94
CA LEU A 47 14.47 1.71 3.97
C LEU A 47 13.96 1.98 5.39
N GLU A 48 13.16 3.02 5.55
CA GLU A 48 12.56 3.40 6.84
C GLU A 48 11.28 2.60 7.10
N GLU A 49 11.41 1.42 7.71
CA GLU A 49 10.26 0.55 8.03
C GLU A 49 9.30 1.19 9.04
N ILE A 50 7.99 1.12 8.77
CA ILE A 50 6.95 1.56 9.69
C ILE A 50 6.65 0.41 10.67
N LYS A 51 7.29 0.44 11.84
CA LYS A 51 7.09 -0.55 12.90
C LYS A 51 5.89 -0.24 13.80
N GLU A 52 5.67 1.04 14.06
CA GLU A 52 4.59 1.51 14.94
C GLU A 52 3.76 2.60 14.26
N THR A 53 2.44 2.51 14.44
CA THR A 53 1.48 3.45 13.86
C THR A 53 0.79 4.25 14.94
N GLY A 54 0.79 5.58 14.82
CA GLY A 54 0.03 6.48 15.67
C GLY A 54 -1.41 6.72 15.19
N CYS A 55 -1.70 6.52 13.90
CA CYS A 55 -3.07 6.60 13.39
C CYS A 55 -3.65 5.21 13.08
N ASP A 56 -4.74 4.86 13.76
CA ASP A 56 -5.41 3.56 13.60
C ASP A 56 -5.96 3.33 12.19
N MET A 57 -6.39 4.41 11.52
CA MET A 57 -6.99 4.34 10.19
C MET A 57 -5.94 4.28 9.09
N CYS A 58 -5.10 5.30 8.94
CA CYS A 58 -4.19 5.36 7.79
C CYS A 58 -2.78 4.79 8.06
N GLY A 59 -2.49 4.33 9.28
CA GLY A 59 -1.18 3.81 9.64
C GLY A 59 -0.08 4.87 9.66
N ARG A 60 -0.42 6.15 9.93
CA ARG A 60 0.59 7.22 10.08
C ARG A 60 1.51 6.90 11.28
N PRO A 61 2.84 6.94 11.15
CA PRO A 61 3.78 6.68 12.25
C PRO A 61 3.66 7.69 13.40
N VAL A 62 4.04 7.28 14.63
CA VAL A 62 3.99 8.12 15.85
C VAL A 62 5.06 9.22 15.86
N GLU A 63 6.26 8.93 15.37
CA GLU A 63 7.47 9.77 15.53
C GLU A 63 7.53 11.04 14.64
N GLN A 64 6.38 11.56 14.20
CA GLN A 64 6.34 12.70 13.29
C GLN A 64 6.03 14.01 14.04
N GLU A 65 7.05 14.88 14.12
CA GLU A 65 6.92 16.25 14.63
C GLU A 65 5.74 16.99 13.97
N GLY A 66 4.89 17.63 14.79
CA GLY A 66 3.80 18.49 14.32
C GLY A 66 2.47 17.78 14.00
N HIS A 67 2.36 16.47 14.21
CA HIS A 67 1.10 15.75 14.04
C HIS A 67 0.41 15.47 15.37
N GLU A 68 -0.56 16.30 15.72
CA GLU A 68 -1.51 16.00 16.81
C GLU A 68 -2.41 14.82 16.38
N PHE A 69 -2.43 13.78 17.21
CA PHE A 69 -3.42 12.71 17.13
C PHE A 69 -4.61 13.09 18.01
N VAL A 70 -5.81 12.99 17.45
CA VAL A 70 -7.04 13.25 18.18
C VAL A 70 -7.50 11.93 18.79
N ASP A 71 -7.77 11.91 20.10
CA ASP A 71 -8.55 10.85 20.72
C ASP A 71 -9.98 10.97 20.19
N SER A 72 -10.35 10.05 19.31
CA SER A 72 -11.66 10.03 18.66
C SER A 72 -12.62 9.07 19.36
N THR A 73 -12.53 8.88 20.67
CA THR A 73 -13.55 8.13 21.44
C THR A 73 -14.95 8.67 21.14
N VAL A 74 -15.61 8.04 20.16
CA VAL A 74 -16.97 8.37 19.79
C VAL A 74 -17.83 7.91 20.96
N LYS A 75 -18.46 8.86 21.66
CA LYS A 75 -19.58 8.59 22.56
C LYS A 75 -20.76 8.05 21.75
N ARG A 76 -20.67 6.82 21.25
CA ARG A 76 -21.85 6.05 20.82
C ARG A 76 -22.52 5.52 22.09
N SER A 77 -23.84 5.69 22.12
CA SER A 77 -24.76 5.33 23.20
C SER A 77 -24.35 4.09 24.00
N ALA A 78 -24.51 4.20 25.32
CA ALA A 78 -24.20 3.22 26.34
C ALA A 78 -24.38 1.75 25.92
N SER A 79 -23.27 0.99 25.93
CA SER A 79 -23.17 -0.41 26.41
C SER A 79 -21.91 -1.16 25.95
N PHE A 80 -21.02 -0.57 25.14
CA PHE A 80 -19.74 -1.20 24.81
C PHE A 80 -18.59 -0.20 24.90
N VAL A 81 -17.62 -0.47 25.77
CA VAL A 81 -16.35 0.26 25.85
C VAL A 81 -15.61 0.01 24.55
N SER A 82 -15.70 0.94 23.60
CA SER A 82 -14.87 0.93 22.40
C SER A 82 -13.46 1.40 22.77
N LYS A 83 -12.43 0.69 22.29
CA LYS A 83 -11.03 1.13 22.42
C LYS A 83 -10.89 2.57 21.90
N PRO A 84 -10.11 3.44 22.56
CA PRO A 84 -9.83 4.77 22.01
C PRO A 84 -9.18 4.61 20.64
N GLN A 85 -9.72 5.33 19.65
CA GLN A 85 -9.15 5.40 18.31
C GLN A 85 -8.31 6.66 18.19
N PHE A 86 -7.03 6.50 17.89
CA PHE A 86 -6.13 7.61 17.62
C PHE A 86 -6.13 7.92 16.12
N LEU A 87 -6.62 9.11 15.76
CA LEU A 87 -6.71 9.55 14.38
C LEU A 87 -5.78 10.73 14.12
N CYS A 88 -5.06 10.69 12.99
CA CYS A 88 -4.40 11.89 12.49
C CYS A 88 -5.45 12.88 11.96
N ARG A 89 -5.09 14.17 11.87
CA ARG A 89 -5.96 15.23 11.35
C ARG A 89 -6.62 14.89 10.01
N ASP A 90 -5.88 14.28 9.07
CA ASP A 90 -6.45 13.87 7.78
C ASP A 90 -7.58 12.84 7.98
N CYS A 91 -7.35 11.81 8.80
CA CYS A 91 -8.35 10.77 9.06
C CYS A 91 -9.54 11.28 9.87
N SER A 92 -9.31 12.19 10.82
CA SER A 92 -10.40 12.87 11.54
C SER A 92 -11.28 13.64 10.56
N ARG A 93 -10.67 14.44 9.68
CA ARG A 93 -11.38 15.22 8.66
C ARG A 93 -12.17 14.33 7.71
N TRP A 94 -11.58 13.22 7.25
CA TRP A 94 -12.32 12.27 6.41
C TRP A 94 -13.56 11.74 7.13
N GLY A 95 -13.48 11.44 8.43
CA GLY A 95 -14.62 10.93 9.21
C GLY A 95 -15.76 11.93 9.43
N GLU A 96 -15.48 13.24 9.34
CA GLU A 96 -16.49 14.30 9.45
C GLU A 96 -17.26 14.53 8.14
N GLU A 97 -16.67 14.16 7.00
CA GLU A 97 -17.33 14.26 5.71
C GLU A 97 -18.40 13.16 5.59
N ASP A 98 -19.67 13.55 5.41
CA ASP A 98 -20.80 12.61 5.31
C ASP A 98 -20.58 11.48 4.30
N ARG A 99 -19.83 11.77 3.22
CA ARG A 99 -19.44 10.81 2.19
C ARG A 99 -18.65 9.61 2.72
N TRP A 100 -17.74 9.82 3.67
CA TRP A 100 -16.84 8.78 4.16
C TRP A 100 -17.26 8.22 5.52
N LYS A 101 -18.29 8.82 6.12
CA LYS A 101 -18.85 8.44 7.41
C LYS A 101 -19.21 6.95 7.50
N ASN A 102 -19.57 6.34 6.37
CA ASN A 102 -19.89 4.91 6.27
C ASN A 102 -18.82 4.08 5.53
N HIS A 103 -17.78 4.72 4.98
CA HIS A 103 -16.74 4.09 4.16
C HIS A 103 -15.38 4.15 4.87
N SER A 104 -15.22 3.34 5.91
CA SER A 104 -13.98 3.28 6.67
C SER A 104 -12.87 2.65 5.82
N LEU A 105 -11.73 3.31 5.65
CA LEU A 105 -10.56 2.70 5.00
C LEU A 105 -9.44 2.53 6.02
N LYS A 106 -9.13 1.28 6.36
CA LYS A 106 -7.92 0.94 7.10
C LYS A 106 -6.77 0.75 6.12
N HIS A 107 -5.63 1.35 6.42
CA HIS A 107 -4.45 1.27 5.58
C HIS A 107 -3.20 1.02 6.42
N ARG A 108 -2.28 0.21 5.89
CA ARG A 108 -0.91 0.04 6.41
C ARG A 108 0.09 0.10 5.27
N ALA A 109 1.28 0.65 5.52
CA ALA A 109 2.38 0.65 4.58
C ALA A 109 3.59 -0.05 5.18
N LEU A 110 4.47 -0.59 4.33
CA LEU A 110 5.73 -1.18 4.77
C LEU A 110 6.72 -0.11 5.25
N TYR A 111 6.83 0.99 4.50
CA TYR A 111 7.89 1.98 4.68
C TYR A 111 7.37 3.41 4.68
N SER A 112 8.09 4.29 5.38
CA SER A 112 7.99 5.73 5.17
C SER A 112 8.62 6.08 3.82
N TYR A 113 7.96 6.96 3.07
CA TYR A 113 8.47 7.40 1.78
C TYR A 113 9.59 8.42 1.97
N ASN A 114 10.84 7.93 1.89
CA ASN A 114 12.07 8.71 1.95
C ASN A 114 12.76 8.76 0.57
N ASP A 115 13.86 9.51 0.46
CA ASP A 115 14.57 9.74 -0.80
C ASP A 115 15.05 8.43 -1.44
N PHE A 116 15.58 7.51 -0.64
CA PHE A 116 16.04 6.20 -1.13
C PHE A 116 14.89 5.37 -1.70
N LEU A 117 13.77 5.26 -0.97
CA LEU A 117 12.60 4.53 -1.46
C LEU A 117 11.99 5.19 -2.70
N GLN A 118 12.03 6.53 -2.80
CA GLN A 118 11.61 7.24 -3.99
C GLN A 118 12.42 6.81 -5.22
N GLU A 119 13.74 6.69 -5.11
CA GLU A 119 14.61 6.23 -6.21
C GLU A 119 14.35 4.78 -6.60
N VAL A 120 14.19 3.89 -5.61
CA VAL A 120 13.82 2.48 -5.84
C VAL A 120 12.49 2.39 -6.58
N MET A 121 11.47 3.14 -6.13
CA MET A 121 10.14 3.16 -6.74
C MET A 121 10.13 3.83 -8.12
N ALA A 122 10.99 4.82 -8.37
CA ALA A 122 11.16 5.43 -9.69
C ALA A 122 11.76 4.44 -10.69
N THR A 123 12.79 3.70 -10.27
CA THR A 123 13.41 2.64 -11.08
C THR A 123 12.40 1.56 -11.43
N PHE A 124 11.62 1.12 -10.45
CA PHE A 124 10.53 0.17 -10.63
C PHE A 124 9.48 0.66 -11.65
N LYS A 125 9.02 1.91 -11.52
CA LYS A 125 8.01 2.52 -12.40
C LYS A 125 8.45 2.65 -13.85
N TYR A 126 9.75 2.81 -14.09
CA TYR A 126 10.31 2.97 -15.44
C TYR A 126 10.62 1.63 -16.11
N ARG A 127 11.16 0.65 -15.36
CA ARG A 127 11.63 -0.62 -15.94
C ARG A 127 10.61 -1.75 -15.92
N GLY A 128 9.56 -1.66 -15.10
CA GLY A 128 8.61 -2.78 -14.94
C GLY A 128 9.24 -4.02 -14.36
N ASP A 129 10.28 -3.82 -13.57
CA ASP A 129 11.15 -4.88 -13.10
C ASP A 129 10.40 -5.75 -12.08
N ALA A 130 10.02 -6.95 -12.51
CA ALA A 130 9.38 -7.95 -11.67
C ALA A 130 10.25 -8.30 -10.47
N GLU A 131 11.58 -8.27 -10.60
CA GLU A 131 12.51 -8.55 -9.50
C GLU A 131 12.38 -7.48 -8.40
N ILE A 132 12.27 -6.19 -8.77
CA ILE A 132 12.02 -5.14 -7.78
C ILE A 132 10.64 -5.32 -7.12
N ALA A 133 9.63 -5.78 -7.83
CA ALA A 133 8.34 -6.08 -7.20
C ALA A 133 8.44 -7.23 -6.17
N THR A 134 9.31 -8.23 -6.41
CA THR A 134 9.52 -9.34 -5.47
C THR A 134 10.11 -8.91 -4.12
N LEU A 135 10.84 -7.78 -4.07
CA LEU A 135 11.29 -7.17 -2.79
C LEU A 135 10.12 -6.90 -1.84
N PHE A 136 8.97 -6.54 -2.38
CA PHE A 136 7.85 -6.03 -1.62
C PHE A 136 6.67 -6.99 -1.55
N SER A 137 6.43 -7.82 -2.58
CA SER A 137 5.20 -8.63 -2.69
C SER A 137 4.99 -9.58 -1.50
N GLY A 138 6.04 -10.28 -1.07
CA GLY A 138 6.02 -11.14 0.11
C GLY A 138 5.79 -10.36 1.41
N LYS A 139 6.46 -9.21 1.56
CA LYS A 139 6.31 -8.31 2.71
C LYS A 139 4.89 -7.72 2.78
N LEU A 140 4.32 -7.30 1.66
CA LEU A 140 2.93 -6.83 1.54
C LEU A 140 1.93 -7.92 1.93
N LYS A 141 2.16 -9.16 1.51
CA LYS A 141 1.30 -10.30 1.91
C LYS A 141 1.35 -10.57 3.41
N LYS A 142 2.55 -10.52 4.00
CA LYS A 142 2.73 -10.64 5.47
C LYS A 142 2.00 -9.49 6.19
N LEU A 143 2.14 -8.26 5.71
CA LEU A 143 1.47 -7.07 6.25
C LEU A 143 -0.07 -7.14 6.12
N ALA A 144 -0.57 -7.59 4.97
CA ALA A 144 -2.00 -7.75 4.75
C ALA A 144 -2.61 -8.78 5.72
N LYS A 145 -1.92 -9.90 5.94
CA LYS A 145 -2.34 -10.94 6.89
C LYS A 145 -2.37 -10.43 8.33
N SER A 146 -1.44 -9.56 8.73
CA SER A 146 -1.42 -8.96 10.07
C SER A 146 -2.48 -7.86 10.23
N ALA A 147 -2.85 -7.18 9.14
CA ALA A 147 -3.85 -6.11 9.16
C ALA A 147 -5.29 -6.63 9.35
N GLY A 148 -5.61 -7.85 8.90
CA GLY A 148 -6.92 -8.45 9.12
C GLY A 148 -7.23 -9.65 8.23
N ARG A 149 -8.47 -10.15 8.34
CA ARG A 149 -8.99 -11.18 7.45
C ARG A 149 -9.37 -10.56 6.10
N ILE A 150 -9.03 -11.26 5.03
CA ILE A 150 -9.22 -10.81 3.65
C ILE A 150 -9.90 -11.93 2.88
N ASP A 151 -10.98 -11.61 2.17
CA ASP A 151 -11.72 -12.57 1.34
C ASP A 151 -11.43 -12.34 -0.15
N VAL A 152 -11.19 -11.10 -0.58
CA VAL A 152 -10.89 -10.72 -1.97
C VAL A 152 -9.74 -9.72 -2.01
N VAL A 153 -8.86 -9.84 -3.00
CA VAL A 153 -7.75 -8.90 -3.22
C VAL A 153 -7.92 -8.25 -4.59
N THR A 154 -7.77 -6.94 -4.64
CA THR A 154 -7.77 -6.13 -5.87
C THR A 154 -6.61 -5.14 -5.85
N VAL A 155 -6.37 -4.53 -6.98
CA VAL A 155 -5.36 -3.48 -7.19
C VAL A 155 -6.03 -2.22 -7.73
N ILE A 156 -5.33 -1.08 -7.62
CA ILE A 156 -5.77 0.15 -8.26
C ILE A 156 -5.46 0.09 -9.76
N PRO A 157 -6.44 0.30 -10.65
CA PRO A 157 -6.19 0.36 -12.08
C PRO A 157 -5.40 1.64 -12.41
N LEU A 158 -4.44 1.51 -13.32
CA LEU A 158 -3.69 2.64 -13.86
C LEU A 158 -4.53 3.38 -14.92
N ALA A 159 -4.27 4.67 -15.11
CA ALA A 159 -4.89 5.43 -16.21
C ALA A 159 -4.34 4.97 -17.55
N ASP A 160 -5.15 5.01 -18.62
CA ASP A 160 -4.79 4.45 -19.92
C ASP A 160 -3.50 5.06 -20.46
N ASP A 161 -3.34 6.38 -20.36
CA ASP A 161 -2.14 7.11 -20.77
C ASP A 161 -0.87 6.59 -20.08
N ARG A 162 -0.94 6.37 -18.77
CA ARG A 162 0.16 5.82 -17.96
C ARG A 162 0.39 4.33 -18.21
N LEU A 163 -0.67 3.58 -18.52
CA LEU A 163 -0.55 2.17 -18.90
C LEU A 163 0.13 2.05 -20.26
N TRP A 164 -0.21 2.93 -21.22
CA TRP A 164 0.48 3.03 -22.50
C TRP A 164 1.95 3.44 -22.35
N GLU A 165 2.24 4.44 -21.52
CA GLU A 165 3.61 4.90 -21.25
C GLU A 165 4.48 3.81 -20.65
N ARG A 166 3.94 3.06 -19.69
CA ARG A 166 4.72 2.10 -18.88
C ARG A 166 4.66 0.68 -19.42
N GLY A 167 3.57 0.29 -20.09
CA GLY A 167 3.31 -1.07 -20.56
C GLY A 167 2.83 -2.06 -19.48
N PHE A 168 2.73 -1.64 -18.21
CA PHE A 168 2.33 -2.49 -17.08
C PHE A 168 1.70 -1.69 -15.92
N ASN A 169 0.93 -2.37 -15.08
CA ASN A 169 0.39 -1.84 -13.82
C ASN A 169 1.31 -2.21 -12.63
N GLN A 170 1.85 -1.19 -11.96
CA GLN A 170 2.78 -1.37 -10.83
C GLN A 170 2.14 -2.11 -9.66
N ALA A 171 0.89 -1.78 -9.36
CA ALA A 171 0.16 -2.38 -8.25
C ALA A 171 -0.07 -3.88 -8.48
N GLU A 172 -0.22 -4.31 -9.73
CA GLU A 172 -0.34 -5.73 -10.10
C GLU A 172 0.95 -6.50 -9.85
N LEU A 173 2.10 -5.95 -10.27
CA LEU A 173 3.40 -6.57 -10.01
C LEU A 173 3.67 -6.67 -8.50
N LEU A 174 3.38 -5.61 -7.73
CA LEU A 174 3.50 -5.60 -6.27
C LEU A 174 2.55 -6.62 -5.61
N ALA A 175 1.40 -6.86 -6.22
CA ALA A 175 0.43 -7.85 -5.77
C ALA A 175 0.75 -9.28 -6.26
N GLY A 176 1.92 -9.55 -6.84
CA GLY A 176 2.29 -10.87 -7.39
C GLY A 176 2.24 -12.04 -6.40
N ALA A 177 2.26 -11.78 -5.09
CA ALA A 177 2.09 -12.81 -4.05
C ALA A 177 0.62 -13.13 -3.72
N PHE A 178 -0.35 -12.43 -4.33
CA PHE A 178 -1.79 -12.54 -4.08
C PHE A 178 -2.52 -13.10 -5.30
N ARG A 179 -3.70 -13.68 -5.07
CA ARG A 179 -4.66 -13.98 -6.14
C ARG A 179 -5.55 -12.76 -6.37
N VAL A 180 -5.11 -11.90 -7.28
CA VAL A 180 -5.79 -10.62 -7.60
C VAL A 180 -7.04 -10.85 -8.44
N ARG A 181 -8.06 -10.01 -8.22
CA ARG A 181 -9.23 -9.82 -9.08
C ARG A 181 -9.27 -8.34 -9.49
N HIS A 182 -9.63 -8.04 -10.72
CA HIS A 182 -9.62 -6.66 -11.22
C HIS A 182 -11.00 -6.06 -11.02
N LEU A 183 -11.33 -5.64 -9.81
CA LEU A 183 -12.69 -5.21 -9.45
C LEU A 183 -13.07 -3.81 -9.94
N LEU A 184 -12.07 -3.02 -10.33
CA LEU A 184 -12.24 -1.59 -10.63
C LEU A 184 -11.77 -1.27 -12.05
N VAL A 185 -12.41 -0.29 -12.66
CA VAL A 185 -11.93 0.42 -13.84
C VAL A 185 -11.99 1.93 -13.61
N ARG A 186 -11.09 2.69 -14.24
CA ARG A 186 -11.12 4.16 -14.17
C ARG A 186 -12.23 4.73 -15.06
N THR A 187 -12.77 5.88 -14.67
CA THR A 187 -13.68 6.63 -15.53
C THR A 187 -12.91 7.67 -16.35
N VAL A 188 -13.20 7.72 -17.66
CA VAL A 188 -12.48 8.55 -18.64
C VAL A 188 -12.76 10.06 -18.45
N SER A 189 -13.90 10.43 -17.86
CA SER A 189 -14.36 11.83 -17.77
C SER A 189 -13.65 12.68 -16.71
N THR A 190 -13.04 12.06 -15.70
CA THR A 190 -12.56 12.76 -14.50
C THR A 190 -11.18 13.44 -14.68
N GLU A 191 -10.37 13.06 -15.69
CA GLU A 191 -9.07 13.71 -15.93
C GLU A 191 -9.18 15.05 -16.68
N LYS A 192 -10.11 15.18 -17.63
CA LYS A 192 -10.23 16.39 -18.48
C LYS A 192 -11.03 17.52 -17.83
N GLN A 193 -11.98 17.23 -16.94
CA GLN A 193 -12.86 18.25 -16.32
C GLN A 193 -12.37 18.78 -14.95
N SER A 194 -11.45 18.09 -14.28
CA SER A 194 -11.04 18.36 -12.89
C SER A 194 -10.15 19.59 -12.68
N LYS A 195 -9.62 20.18 -13.76
CA LYS A 195 -8.67 21.31 -13.70
C LYS A 195 -9.32 22.69 -13.46
N ARG A 196 -10.65 22.81 -13.44
CA ARG A 196 -11.32 24.14 -13.52
C ARG A 196 -11.78 24.77 -12.20
N ASP A 197 -12.08 24.04 -11.13
CA ASP A 197 -12.33 24.63 -9.78
C ASP A 197 -12.17 23.60 -8.63
N ARG A 198 -12.27 24.05 -7.37
CA ARG A 198 -12.19 23.20 -6.15
C ARG A 198 -13.27 22.11 -6.12
N ARG A 199 -14.46 22.40 -6.63
CA ARG A 199 -15.62 21.50 -6.72
C ARG A 199 -15.40 20.43 -7.80
N GLY A 200 -14.78 20.78 -8.92
CA GLY A 200 -14.35 19.88 -9.99
C GLY A 200 -13.24 18.92 -9.55
N ARG A 201 -12.32 19.36 -8.68
CA ARG A 201 -11.34 18.46 -8.04
C ARG A 201 -12.00 17.45 -7.09
N MET A 202 -13.05 17.86 -6.38
CA MET A 202 -13.81 16.97 -5.48
C MET A 202 -14.70 15.99 -6.26
N ALA A 203 -15.37 16.43 -7.33
CA ALA A 203 -16.16 15.57 -8.22
C ALA A 203 -15.29 14.57 -9.00
N ALA A 204 -14.06 14.94 -9.35
CA ALA A 204 -13.09 14.03 -9.97
C ALA A 204 -12.72 12.85 -9.05
N LEU A 205 -12.71 13.06 -7.73
CA LEU A 205 -12.57 11.99 -6.73
C LEU A 205 -13.87 11.20 -6.55
N GLU A 206 -15.03 11.79 -6.83
CA GLU A 206 -16.37 11.20 -6.66
C GLU A 206 -16.79 10.25 -7.79
N GLY A 207 -16.05 10.22 -8.89
CA GLY A 207 -16.30 9.29 -9.98
C GLY A 207 -15.04 8.63 -10.51
N ALA A 208 -13.90 8.71 -9.83
CA ALA A 208 -12.62 8.25 -10.37
C ALA A 208 -12.63 6.77 -10.82
N PHE A 209 -13.45 5.95 -10.16
CA PHE A 209 -13.57 4.52 -10.42
C PHE A 209 -15.03 4.09 -10.51
N ARG A 210 -15.25 2.98 -11.21
CA ARG A 210 -16.49 2.19 -11.19
C ARG A 210 -16.15 0.70 -11.11
N MET A 211 -17.13 -0.13 -10.78
CA MET A 211 -16.96 -1.57 -10.84
C MET A 211 -16.63 -2.01 -12.28
N SER A 212 -15.71 -2.96 -12.39
CA SER A 212 -15.44 -3.66 -13.65
C SER A 212 -16.53 -4.71 -13.90
N GLU A 213 -16.59 -5.27 -15.11
CA GLU A 213 -17.48 -6.40 -15.41
C GLU A 213 -17.19 -7.65 -14.54
N GLU A 214 -15.94 -7.85 -14.14
CA GLU A 214 -15.60 -8.90 -13.16
C GLU A 214 -16.15 -8.56 -11.78
N GLY A 215 -15.99 -7.31 -11.36
CA GLY A 215 -16.48 -6.82 -10.09
C GLY A 215 -18.00 -6.91 -9.97
N GLU A 216 -18.73 -6.51 -11.02
CA GLU A 216 -20.21 -6.57 -11.05
C GLU A 216 -20.74 -8.00 -10.96
N ARG A 217 -19.99 -8.98 -11.47
CA ARG A 217 -20.35 -10.41 -11.39
C ARG A 217 -19.96 -11.05 -10.07
N LEU A 218 -19.11 -10.40 -9.28
CA LEU A 218 -18.62 -10.93 -8.01
C LEU A 218 -19.50 -10.42 -6.86
N GLU A 219 -20.12 -11.35 -6.12
CA GLU A 219 -20.88 -11.01 -4.92
C GLU A 219 -19.93 -10.52 -3.81
N LEU A 220 -19.92 -9.20 -3.58
CA LEU A 220 -19.13 -8.55 -2.53
C LEU A 220 -19.88 -8.41 -1.21
N SER A 221 -21.19 -8.72 -1.15
CA SER A 221 -21.96 -8.69 0.09
C SER A 221 -21.31 -9.57 1.16
N GLY A 222 -21.01 -8.95 2.31
CA GLY A 222 -20.37 -9.66 3.42
C GLY A 222 -18.86 -9.88 3.27
N LYS A 223 -18.23 -9.46 2.18
CA LYS A 223 -16.80 -9.68 1.89
C LYS A 223 -15.90 -8.58 2.43
N ARG A 224 -14.68 -8.96 2.83
CA ARG A 224 -13.60 -8.04 3.19
C ARG A 224 -12.62 -7.94 2.04
N VAL A 225 -12.46 -6.75 1.50
CA VAL A 225 -11.66 -6.50 0.30
C VAL A 225 -10.33 -5.85 0.69
N LEU A 226 -9.23 -6.38 0.16
CA LEU A 226 -7.91 -5.76 0.23
C LEU A 226 -7.59 -5.05 -1.07
N ILE A 227 -7.14 -3.80 -0.97
CA ILE A 227 -6.53 -3.05 -2.06
C ILE A 227 -5.01 -3.07 -1.89
N VAL A 228 -4.28 -3.47 -2.93
CA VAL A 228 -2.82 -3.33 -3.00
C VAL A 228 -2.48 -2.18 -3.94
N ASP A 229 -1.60 -1.28 -3.52
CA ASP A 229 -1.11 -0.15 -4.32
C ASP A 229 0.35 0.18 -3.99
N ASP A 230 0.96 1.10 -4.72
CA ASP A 230 2.38 1.44 -4.55
C ASP A 230 2.64 2.43 -3.40
N ILE A 231 1.89 3.54 -3.34
CA ILE A 231 2.09 4.62 -2.37
C ILE A 231 0.80 5.21 -1.82
N TYR A 232 0.70 5.30 -0.50
CA TYR A 232 -0.31 6.10 0.18
C TYR A 232 0.16 7.53 0.38
N THR A 233 -0.51 8.49 -0.26
CA THR A 233 -0.27 9.93 -0.05
C THR A 233 -1.35 10.54 0.85
N THR A 234 -2.38 11.18 0.26
CA THR A 234 -3.55 11.70 1.00
C THR A 234 -4.57 10.60 1.31
N GLY A 235 -4.50 9.48 0.57
CA GLY A 235 -5.48 8.40 0.61
C GLY A 235 -6.70 8.61 -0.28
N SER A 236 -6.78 9.72 -1.02
CA SER A 236 -7.96 10.05 -1.84
C SER A 236 -8.25 8.98 -2.90
N THR A 237 -7.22 8.45 -3.56
CA THR A 237 -7.35 7.36 -4.55
C THR A 237 -7.96 6.10 -3.92
N LEU A 238 -7.34 5.61 -2.83
CA LEU A 238 -7.79 4.39 -2.16
C LEU A 238 -9.18 4.53 -1.55
N ARG A 239 -9.53 5.71 -1.01
CA ARG A 239 -10.87 5.97 -0.49
C ARG A 239 -11.91 5.98 -1.60
N SER A 240 -11.61 6.60 -2.74
CA SER A 240 -12.51 6.61 -3.90
C SER A 240 -12.75 5.19 -4.41
N ALA A 241 -11.70 4.37 -4.49
CA ALA A 241 -11.80 2.95 -4.81
C ALA A 241 -12.62 2.16 -3.77
N ALA A 242 -12.39 2.41 -2.47
CA ALA A 242 -13.11 1.77 -1.39
C ALA A 242 -14.61 2.09 -1.41
N SER A 243 -15.01 3.33 -1.76
CA SER A 243 -16.41 3.75 -1.88
C SER A 243 -17.18 2.81 -2.81
N VAL A 244 -16.61 2.54 -3.99
CA VAL A 244 -17.22 1.68 -5.01
C VAL A 244 -17.43 0.26 -4.47
N MET A 245 -16.50 -0.26 -3.66
CA MET A 245 -16.63 -1.60 -3.05
C MET A 245 -17.67 -1.64 -1.94
N TYR A 246 -17.76 -0.58 -1.13
CA TYR A 246 -18.78 -0.45 -0.10
C TYR A 246 -20.18 -0.33 -0.70
N GLU A 247 -20.33 0.44 -1.78
CA GLU A 247 -21.56 0.55 -2.55
C GLU A 247 -21.97 -0.81 -3.16
N ALA A 248 -20.99 -1.66 -3.50
CA ALA A 248 -21.20 -3.04 -3.93
C ALA A 248 -21.42 -4.04 -2.77
N GLY A 249 -21.49 -3.59 -1.52
CA GLY A 249 -21.86 -4.42 -0.36
C GLY A 249 -20.69 -4.98 0.47
N ALA A 250 -19.45 -4.60 0.20
CA ALA A 250 -18.31 -4.99 1.03
C ALA A 250 -18.51 -4.54 2.49
N VAL A 251 -18.14 -5.39 3.45
CA VAL A 251 -18.27 -5.07 4.89
C VAL A 251 -17.04 -4.37 5.46
N GLU A 252 -15.88 -4.57 4.84
CA GLU A 252 -14.63 -3.92 5.23
C GLU A 252 -13.73 -3.77 4.00
N VAL A 253 -13.08 -2.61 3.88
CA VAL A 253 -12.02 -2.39 2.90
C VAL A 253 -10.73 -2.06 3.62
N LEU A 254 -9.70 -2.85 3.36
CA LEU A 254 -8.34 -2.64 3.82
C LEU A 254 -7.45 -2.26 2.63
N ALA A 255 -6.38 -1.53 2.88
CA ALA A 255 -5.36 -1.27 1.89
C ALA A 255 -3.95 -1.52 2.45
N VAL A 256 -3.08 -2.07 1.61
CA VAL A 256 -1.64 -2.13 1.87
C VAL A 256 -0.85 -1.47 0.76
N THR A 257 0.18 -0.72 1.13
CA THR A 257 1.09 -0.08 0.16
C THR A 257 2.55 -0.31 0.50
N VAL A 258 3.43 -0.13 -0.48
CA VAL A 258 4.88 -0.18 -0.20
C VAL A 258 5.26 1.02 0.66
N ALA A 259 4.78 2.20 0.27
CA ALA A 259 5.22 3.45 0.88
C ALA A 259 4.06 4.27 1.42
N ARG A 260 4.30 4.99 2.51
CA ARG A 260 3.44 6.07 2.98
C ARG A 260 4.17 7.40 2.89
N ALA A 261 3.60 8.38 2.21
CA ALA A 261 4.11 9.75 2.23
C ALA A 261 3.85 10.39 3.60
N THR A 262 4.91 10.96 4.17
CA THR A 262 4.95 11.45 5.55
C THR A 262 5.09 12.97 5.66
N GLY A 263 5.00 13.70 4.54
CA GLY A 263 5.13 15.17 4.50
C GLY A 263 6.58 15.67 4.48
N LYS A 264 7.58 14.81 4.75
CA LYS A 264 9.02 15.12 4.64
C LYS A 264 9.55 15.05 3.21
N LEU A 265 8.76 15.39 2.19
CA LEU A 265 9.30 15.52 0.84
C LEU A 265 10.10 16.83 0.79
N LYS A 266 11.42 16.74 1.02
CA LYS A 266 12.32 17.85 0.69
C LYS A 266 12.23 18.04 -0.83
N LYS A 267 11.89 19.26 -1.23
CA LYS A 267 11.98 19.69 -2.63
C LYS A 267 13.43 19.75 -3.07
#